data_AF-A0A1D2I469-F1
#
_entry.id   AF-A0A1D2I469-F1
#
_cell.length_a   1.000
_cell.length_b   1.000
_cell.length_c   1.000
_cell.angle_alpha   90.00
_cell.angle_beta   90.00
_cell.angle_gamma   90.00
#
_symmetry.space_group_name_H-M   'P 1'
#
loop_
_entity.id
_entity.type
_entity.pdbx_description
1 polymer ?
#
loop_
_entity_poly.entity_id
_entity_poly.type
_entity_poly.pdbx_seq_one_letter_code
_entity_poly.pdbx_strand_id
1 'polypeptide(L)'
;MTTIIPDQPLPRRTESGMRTRAVNAAAGVLCAAMQQGRQTPTGLALALDSARLLQPPETAAELEKLRARVEELVAQRDDLLVESATAPDTDDLRQGLRDQVAELEARLAEYEQPADEDPIAYTLTEQAADTYPPALPWARLMDADDLEGFLEDLVDAASGDEDLSTLDKVESTIARWRVIGEAQHAHNTAPGPDAESGTR
;
A
#
# COMPACT_ATOMS: atom_id res chain seq x y z
N MET A 1 -21.36 46.11 -25.68
CA MET A 1 -21.69 45.33 -24.47
C MET A 1 -22.57 44.18 -24.93
N THR A 2 -21.97 43.00 -25.17
CA THR A 2 -22.65 41.83 -25.72
C THR A 2 -22.96 40.89 -24.56
N THR A 3 -24.23 40.80 -24.20
CA THR A 3 -24.72 39.88 -23.15
C THR A 3 -24.64 38.45 -23.67
N ILE A 4 -23.71 37.67 -23.13
CA ILE A 4 -23.62 36.22 -23.35
C ILE A 4 -24.80 35.59 -22.61
N ILE A 5 -25.79 35.09 -23.36
CA ILE A 5 -26.90 34.31 -22.81
C ILE A 5 -26.33 32.94 -22.45
N PRO A 6 -26.39 32.50 -21.18
CA PRO A 6 -25.93 31.16 -20.83
C PRO A 6 -26.78 30.11 -21.56
N ASP A 7 -26.08 29.19 -22.20
CA ASP A 7 -26.61 28.07 -22.97
C ASP A 7 -27.51 27.21 -22.06
N GLN A 8 -28.83 27.41 -22.14
CA GLN A 8 -29.77 26.58 -21.41
C GLN A 8 -29.77 25.18 -22.04
N PRO A 9 -29.48 24.11 -21.27
CA PRO A 9 -29.51 22.76 -21.81
C PRO A 9 -30.92 22.44 -22.31
N LEU A 10 -31.03 22.16 -23.61
CA LEU A 10 -32.30 21.75 -24.23
C LEU A 10 -32.87 20.55 -23.46
N PRO A 11 -34.18 20.55 -23.12
CA PRO A 11 -34.79 19.45 -22.41
C PRO A 11 -34.61 18.17 -23.23
N ARG A 12 -34.02 17.14 -22.62
CA ARG A 12 -33.74 15.85 -23.27
C ARG A 12 -35.08 15.30 -23.79
N ARG A 13 -35.17 15.06 -25.11
CA ARG A 13 -36.36 14.55 -25.84
C ARG A 13 -37.06 13.35 -25.16
N THR A 14 -36.35 12.61 -24.33
CA THR A 14 -36.82 11.44 -23.59
C THR A 14 -37.80 11.76 -22.46
N GLU A 15 -37.68 12.91 -21.80
CA GLU A 15 -38.51 13.25 -20.64
C GLU A 15 -39.93 13.66 -21.05
N SER A 16 -40.05 14.43 -22.13
CA SER A 16 -41.34 14.84 -22.69
C SER A 16 -42.19 13.62 -23.11
N GLY A 17 -41.57 12.65 -23.80
CA GLY A 17 -42.26 11.43 -24.23
C GLY A 17 -42.65 10.49 -23.10
N MET A 18 -41.92 10.46 -21.98
CA MET A 18 -42.29 9.67 -20.80
C MET A 18 -43.54 10.23 -20.11
N ARG A 19 -43.62 11.56 -19.94
CA ARG A 19 -44.79 12.20 -19.33
C ARG A 19 -46.06 12.00 -20.16
N THR A 20 -45.98 12.13 -21.48
CA THR A 20 -47.15 11.91 -22.36
C THR A 20 -47.66 10.47 -22.27
N ARG A 21 -46.77 9.47 -22.17
CA ARG A 21 -47.17 8.06 -22.03
C ARG A 21 -47.87 7.78 -20.70
N ALA A 22 -47.36 8.34 -19.60
CA ALA A 22 -48.00 8.18 -18.28
C ALA A 22 -49.39 8.81 -18.24
N VAL A 23 -49.55 10.01 -18.80
CA VAL A 23 -50.85 10.70 -18.90
C VAL A 23 -51.84 9.90 -19.76
N ASN A 24 -51.41 9.39 -20.92
CA ASN A 24 -52.26 8.57 -21.78
C ASN A 24 -52.67 7.24 -21.11
N ALA A 25 -51.76 6.61 -20.35
CA ALA A 25 -52.07 5.42 -19.58
C ALA A 25 -53.13 5.70 -18.50
N ALA A 26 -52.99 6.80 -17.75
CA ALA A 26 -53.98 7.23 -16.75
C ALA A 26 -55.34 7.52 -17.39
N ALA A 27 -55.36 8.21 -18.53
CA ALA A 27 -56.60 8.47 -19.27
C ALA A 27 -57.30 7.18 -19.71
N GLY A 28 -56.53 6.18 -20.17
CA GLY A 28 -57.06 4.86 -20.54
C GLY A 28 -57.68 4.11 -19.36
N VAL A 29 -56.99 4.10 -18.20
CA VAL A 29 -57.50 3.47 -16.97
C VAL A 29 -58.79 4.15 -16.49
N LEU A 30 -58.85 5.48 -16.52
CA LEU A 30 -60.04 6.25 -16.16
C LEU A 30 -61.21 5.94 -17.11
N CYS A 31 -60.97 5.93 -18.42
CA CYS A 31 -62.00 5.62 -19.41
C CYS A 31 -62.58 4.22 -19.20
N ALA A 32 -61.71 3.22 -18.99
CA ALA A 32 -62.12 1.84 -18.71
C ALA A 32 -62.91 1.71 -17.40
N ALA A 33 -62.49 2.39 -16.33
CA ALA A 33 -63.19 2.38 -15.06
C ALA A 33 -64.59 3.02 -15.17
N MET A 34 -64.71 4.12 -15.91
CA MET A 34 -66.00 4.77 -16.18
C MET A 34 -66.95 3.87 -16.99
N GLN A 35 -66.43 3.15 -17.99
CA GLN A 35 -67.20 2.18 -18.78
C GLN A 35 -67.69 0.99 -17.93
N GLN A 36 -66.95 0.62 -16.88
CA GLN A 36 -67.35 -0.39 -15.89
C GLN A 36 -68.32 0.13 -14.83
N GLY A 37 -68.84 1.36 -14.98
CA GLY A 37 -69.79 1.97 -14.05
C GLY A 37 -69.16 2.62 -12.81
N ARG A 38 -67.82 2.69 -12.71
CA ARG A 38 -67.14 3.42 -11.63
C ARG A 38 -67.07 4.90 -11.99
N GLN A 39 -68.03 5.68 -11.51
CA GLN A 39 -68.08 7.13 -11.75
C GLN A 39 -67.82 7.97 -10.49
N THR A 40 -67.72 7.33 -9.33
CA THR A 40 -67.41 8.04 -8.09
C THR A 40 -65.91 8.38 -8.04
N PRO A 41 -65.54 9.55 -7.47
CA PRO A 41 -64.13 9.91 -7.28
C PRO A 41 -63.32 8.81 -6.60
N THR A 42 -63.90 8.16 -5.57
CA THR A 42 -63.27 7.04 -4.87
C THR A 42 -63.03 5.83 -5.77
N GLY A 43 -64.01 5.47 -6.61
CA GLY A 43 -63.89 4.34 -7.53
C GLY A 43 -62.83 4.56 -8.62
N LEU A 44 -62.66 5.80 -9.06
CA LEU A 44 -61.62 6.21 -10.01
C LEU A 44 -60.24 6.24 -9.36
N ALA A 45 -60.12 6.76 -8.14
CA ALA A 45 -58.87 6.76 -7.38
C ALA A 45 -58.36 5.32 -7.15
N LEU A 46 -59.24 4.39 -6.76
CA LEU A 46 -58.90 2.96 -6.61
C LEU A 46 -58.46 2.33 -7.95
N ALA A 47 -59.05 2.71 -9.07
CA ALA A 47 -58.65 2.21 -10.38
C ALA A 47 -57.23 2.69 -10.76
N LEU A 48 -56.90 3.95 -10.49
CA LEU A 48 -55.55 4.49 -10.70
C LEU A 48 -54.51 3.89 -9.75
N ASP A 49 -54.89 3.68 -8.48
CA ASP A 49 -54.03 3.05 -7.47
C ASP A 49 -53.72 1.60 -7.81
N SER A 50 -54.74 0.81 -8.19
CA SER A 50 -54.55 -0.58 -8.64
C SER A 50 -53.72 -0.70 -9.93
N ALA A 51 -53.77 0.31 -10.81
CA ALA A 51 -52.89 0.43 -11.95
C ALA A 51 -51.47 0.93 -11.60
N ARG A 52 -51.20 1.22 -10.31
CA ARG A 52 -49.94 1.77 -9.78
C ARG A 52 -49.53 3.08 -10.46
N LEU A 53 -50.52 3.89 -10.85
CA LEU A 53 -50.30 5.20 -11.46
C LEU A 53 -50.28 6.33 -10.44
N LEU A 54 -50.69 6.06 -9.20
CA LEU A 54 -50.56 6.99 -8.10
C LEU A 54 -49.23 6.74 -7.38
N GLN A 55 -48.51 7.82 -7.12
CA GLN A 55 -47.33 7.78 -6.28
C GLN A 55 -47.77 7.86 -4.80
N PRO A 56 -47.32 6.94 -3.94
CA PRO A 56 -47.65 7.03 -2.52
C PRO A 56 -47.00 8.28 -1.89
N PRO A 57 -47.66 8.92 -0.91
CA PRO A 57 -47.19 10.17 -0.32
C PRO A 57 -45.81 10.03 0.33
N GLU A 58 -45.47 8.85 0.85
CA GLU A 58 -44.15 8.54 1.41
C GLU A 58 -43.06 8.66 0.34
N THR A 59 -43.26 8.06 -0.84
CA THR A 59 -42.29 8.15 -1.94
C THR A 59 -42.19 9.57 -2.49
N ALA A 60 -43.28 10.35 -2.48
CA ALA A 60 -43.22 11.76 -2.86
C ALA A 60 -42.34 12.57 -1.89
N ALA A 61 -42.51 12.36 -0.58
CA ALA A 61 -41.70 13.00 0.45
C ALA A 61 -40.22 12.57 0.38
N GLU A 62 -39.93 11.31 0.08
CA GLU A 62 -38.55 10.83 -0.13
C GLU A 62 -37.89 11.48 -1.35
N LEU A 63 -38.60 11.61 -2.47
CA LEU A 63 -38.08 12.31 -3.64
C LEU A 63 -37.78 13.78 -3.36
N GLU A 64 -38.62 14.45 -2.57
CA GLU A 64 -38.37 15.83 -2.13
C GLU A 64 -37.11 15.93 -1.27
N LYS A 65 -36.95 15.03 -0.28
CA LYS A 65 -35.72 14.94 0.53
C LYS A 65 -34.47 14.69 -0.33
N LEU A 66 -34.57 13.78 -1.31
CA LEU A 66 -33.47 13.48 -2.22
C LEU A 66 -33.10 14.68 -3.08
N ARG A 67 -34.09 15.43 -3.60
CA ARG A 67 -33.83 16.66 -4.36
C ARG A 67 -33.14 17.72 -3.52
N ALA A 68 -33.62 17.95 -2.30
CA ALA A 68 -32.98 18.87 -1.36
C ALA A 68 -31.52 18.46 -1.06
N ARG A 69 -31.27 17.15 -0.87
CA ARG A 69 -29.91 16.65 -0.64
C ARG A 69 -29.01 16.81 -1.87
N VAL A 70 -29.53 16.64 -3.08
CA VAL A 70 -28.76 16.87 -4.32
C VAL A 70 -28.41 18.35 -4.45
N GLU A 71 -29.33 19.26 -4.18
CA GLU A 71 -29.05 20.70 -4.18
C GLU A 71 -27.97 21.07 -3.17
N GLU A 72 -28.04 20.52 -1.95
CA GLU A 72 -27.00 20.71 -0.93
C GLU A 72 -25.63 20.18 -1.39
N LEU A 73 -25.57 18.97 -1.95
CA LEU A 73 -24.33 18.38 -2.43
C LEU A 73 -23.75 19.14 -3.63
N VAL A 74 -24.61 19.67 -4.50
CA VAL A 74 -24.17 20.53 -5.61
C VAL A 74 -23.57 21.83 -5.09
N ALA A 75 -24.20 22.46 -4.09
CA ALA A 75 -23.63 23.65 -3.44
C ALA A 75 -22.27 23.35 -2.78
N GLN A 76 -22.17 22.24 -2.01
CA GLN A 76 -20.90 21.81 -1.40
C GLN A 76 -19.80 21.56 -2.44
N ARG A 77 -20.14 20.91 -3.55
CA ARG A 77 -19.19 20.70 -4.65
C ARG A 77 -18.72 22.03 -5.23
N ASP A 78 -19.63 22.97 -5.45
CA ASP A 78 -19.29 24.26 -6.04
C ASP A 78 -18.41 25.09 -5.10
N ASP A 79 -18.68 25.06 -3.80
CA ASP A 79 -17.83 25.67 -2.78
C ASP A 79 -16.42 25.05 -2.77
N LEU A 80 -16.32 23.72 -2.80
CA LEU A 80 -15.03 23.02 -2.88
C LEU A 80 -14.27 23.31 -4.18
N LEU A 81 -14.98 23.44 -5.30
CA LEU A 81 -14.35 23.80 -6.58
C LEU A 81 -13.79 25.23 -6.52
N VAL A 82 -14.51 26.17 -5.91
CA VAL A 82 -14.01 27.53 -5.67
C VAL A 82 -12.78 27.50 -4.75
N GLU A 83 -12.84 26.76 -3.65
CA GLU A 83 -11.70 26.60 -2.73
C GLU A 83 -10.48 26.03 -3.45
N SER A 84 -10.67 24.96 -4.24
CA SER A 84 -9.61 24.35 -5.04
C SER A 84 -9.04 25.27 -6.12
N ALA A 85 -9.87 26.13 -6.72
CA ALA A 85 -9.44 27.12 -7.70
C ALA A 85 -8.67 28.29 -7.05
N THR A 86 -8.88 28.53 -5.75
CA THR A 86 -8.13 29.54 -4.98
C THR A 86 -6.89 28.98 -4.27
N ALA A 87 -6.74 27.65 -4.21
CA ALA A 87 -5.53 27.04 -3.71
C ALA A 87 -4.33 27.48 -4.58
N PRO A 88 -3.13 27.64 -3.98
CA PRO A 88 -1.92 27.94 -4.74
C PRO A 88 -1.76 26.92 -5.86
N ASP A 89 -1.41 27.38 -7.06
CA ASP A 89 -1.35 26.55 -8.24
C ASP A 89 -0.46 25.34 -7.92
N THR A 90 -1.06 24.16 -7.94
CA THR A 90 -0.35 22.92 -7.58
C THR A 90 0.84 22.69 -8.51
N ASP A 91 0.81 23.29 -9.71
CA ASP A 91 1.92 23.25 -10.64
C ASP A 91 3.06 24.19 -10.24
N ASP A 92 2.79 25.34 -9.63
CA ASP A 92 3.82 26.22 -9.05
C ASP A 92 4.52 25.53 -7.86
N LEU A 93 3.76 24.85 -7.00
CA LEU A 93 4.33 24.07 -5.88
C LEU A 93 5.16 22.89 -6.39
N ARG A 94 4.69 22.17 -7.41
CA ARG A 94 5.46 21.08 -8.04
C ARG A 94 6.72 21.61 -8.70
N GLN A 95 6.65 22.77 -9.34
CA GLN A 95 7.82 23.37 -9.97
C GLN A 95 8.85 23.78 -8.91
N GLY A 96 8.42 24.42 -7.81
CA GLY A 96 9.30 24.75 -6.70
C GLY A 96 9.97 23.53 -6.06
N LEU A 97 9.25 22.41 -5.92
CA LEU A 97 9.83 21.16 -5.44
C LEU A 97 10.86 20.57 -6.41
N ARG A 98 10.62 20.64 -7.73
CA ARG A 98 11.60 20.20 -8.73
C ARG A 98 12.86 21.04 -8.67
N ASP A 99 12.72 22.36 -8.53
CA ASP A 99 13.85 23.27 -8.44
C ASP A 99 14.69 22.98 -7.19
N GLN A 100 14.05 22.70 -6.05
CA GLN A 100 14.75 22.29 -4.81
C GLN A 100 15.47 20.95 -4.94
N VAL A 101 14.87 19.97 -5.61
CA VAL A 101 15.53 18.68 -5.86
C VAL A 101 16.76 18.88 -6.73
N ALA A 102 16.66 19.68 -7.80
CA ALA A 102 17.79 19.98 -8.67
C ALA A 102 18.93 20.70 -7.91
N GLU A 103 18.61 21.62 -7.00
CA GLU A 103 19.60 22.28 -6.15
C GLU A 103 20.30 21.29 -5.20
N LEU A 104 19.54 20.40 -4.57
CA LEU A 104 20.08 19.39 -3.66
C LEU A 104 20.96 18.38 -4.38
N GLU A 105 20.55 17.93 -5.57
CA GLU A 105 21.34 17.04 -6.42
C GLU A 105 22.65 17.70 -6.84
N ALA A 106 22.64 18.98 -7.24
CA ALA A 106 23.85 19.72 -7.58
C ALA A 106 24.80 19.85 -6.37
N ARG A 107 24.26 20.10 -5.18
CA ARG A 107 25.04 20.16 -3.94
C ARG A 107 25.61 18.78 -3.57
N LEU A 108 24.86 17.70 -3.76
CA LEU A 108 25.32 16.34 -3.51
C LEU A 108 26.47 15.98 -4.46
N ALA A 109 26.38 16.35 -5.73
CA ALA A 109 27.43 16.11 -6.72
C ALA A 109 28.76 16.81 -6.37
N GLU A 110 28.73 17.91 -5.62
CA GLU A 110 29.93 18.57 -5.09
C GLU A 110 30.60 17.73 -3.98
N TYR A 111 29.81 17.02 -3.15
CA TYR A 111 30.32 16.11 -2.12
C TYR A 111 30.69 14.73 -2.64
N GLU A 112 30.01 14.25 -3.69
CA GLU A 112 30.31 12.99 -4.39
C GLU A 112 31.42 13.14 -5.43
N GLN A 113 31.98 14.35 -5.59
CA GLN A 113 33.19 14.52 -6.37
C GLN A 113 34.22 13.55 -5.79
N PRO A 114 34.70 12.56 -6.57
CA PRO A 114 35.63 11.57 -6.04
C PRO A 114 36.85 12.37 -5.61
N ALA A 115 37.03 12.51 -4.29
CA ALA A 115 38.34 12.76 -3.74
C ALA A 115 39.21 11.69 -4.40
N ASP A 116 40.13 12.11 -5.27
CA ASP A 116 41.05 11.26 -6.03
C ASP A 116 41.25 9.96 -5.26
N GLU A 117 40.73 8.85 -5.81
CA GLU A 117 40.74 7.53 -5.17
C GLU A 117 42.09 7.34 -4.49
N ASP A 118 42.12 7.49 -3.16
CA ASP A 118 43.35 7.39 -2.41
C ASP A 118 43.87 5.97 -2.70
N PRO A 119 45.02 5.78 -3.38
CA PRO A 119 45.47 4.47 -3.87
C PRO A 119 45.78 3.47 -2.73
N ILE A 120 45.51 3.86 -1.50
CA ILE A 120 45.70 3.14 -0.26
C ILE A 120 44.55 2.15 0.01
N ALA A 121 43.33 2.40 -0.50
CA ALA A 121 42.18 1.54 -0.18
C ALA A 121 42.29 0.12 -0.77
N TYR A 122 42.91 -0.05 -1.93
CA TYR A 122 43.07 -1.36 -2.56
C TYR A 122 44.34 -2.12 -2.14
N THR A 123 45.34 -1.45 -1.56
CA THR A 123 46.58 -2.12 -1.12
C THR A 123 46.47 -2.71 0.28
N LEU A 124 45.53 -2.23 1.11
CA LEU A 124 45.32 -2.74 2.48
C LEU A 124 44.62 -4.10 2.53
N THR A 125 43.79 -4.46 1.55
CA THR A 125 43.02 -5.71 1.58
C THR A 125 43.86 -6.95 1.24
N GLU A 126 44.82 -6.86 0.29
CA GLU A 126 45.74 -7.97 0.01
C GLU A 126 46.78 -8.18 1.13
N GLN A 127 47.28 -7.09 1.72
CA GLN A 127 48.31 -7.18 2.77
C GLN A 127 47.74 -7.58 4.15
N ALA A 128 46.46 -7.30 4.40
CA ALA A 128 45.77 -7.70 5.64
C ALA A 128 45.47 -9.21 5.70
N ALA A 129 45.30 -9.88 4.55
CA ALA A 129 45.02 -11.31 4.49
C ALA A 129 46.13 -12.18 5.11
N ASP A 130 47.39 -11.72 5.06
CA ASP A 130 48.55 -12.41 5.63
C ASP A 130 48.90 -11.98 7.07
N THR A 131 48.27 -10.92 7.59
CA THR A 131 48.69 -10.31 8.86
C THR A 131 47.88 -10.81 10.06
N TYR A 132 46.63 -11.23 9.86
CA TYR A 132 45.77 -11.67 10.97
C TYR A 132 45.67 -13.19 11.05
N PRO A 133 45.88 -13.80 12.23
CA PRO A 133 45.60 -15.21 12.41
C PRO A 133 44.11 -15.48 12.16
N PRO A 134 43.73 -16.68 11.68
CA PRO A 134 42.33 -17.04 11.51
C PRO A 134 41.53 -16.74 12.78
N ALA A 135 40.38 -16.06 12.65
CA ALA A 135 39.55 -15.69 13.80
C ALA A 135 38.99 -16.92 14.55
N LEU A 136 38.77 -18.02 13.82
CA LEU A 136 38.22 -19.27 14.34
C LEU A 136 39.16 -20.44 14.01
N PRO A 137 40.37 -20.49 14.59
CA PRO A 137 41.37 -21.49 14.21
C PRO A 137 40.92 -22.92 14.57
N TRP A 138 40.03 -23.07 15.56
CA TRP A 138 39.45 -24.33 16.00
C TRP A 138 38.40 -24.90 15.04
N ALA A 139 37.77 -24.08 14.18
CA ALA A 139 36.75 -24.55 13.25
C ALA A 139 37.31 -25.54 12.20
N ARG A 140 38.63 -25.48 11.95
CA ARG A 140 39.32 -26.46 11.09
C ARG A 140 39.38 -27.88 11.69
N LEU A 141 39.08 -28.03 12.98
CA LEU A 141 39.11 -29.30 13.70
C LEU A 141 37.76 -30.01 13.68
N MET A 142 36.70 -29.34 13.22
CA MET A 142 35.35 -29.89 13.11
C MET A 142 35.22 -30.75 11.86
N ASP A 143 34.38 -31.78 11.93
CA ASP A 143 33.93 -32.47 10.72
C ASP A 143 32.90 -31.62 9.95
N ALA A 144 32.46 -32.12 8.81
CA ALA A 144 31.56 -31.38 7.94
C ALA A 144 30.18 -31.14 8.57
N ASP A 145 29.69 -32.10 9.37
CA ASP A 145 28.35 -32.04 9.97
C ASP A 145 28.34 -31.03 11.13
N ASP A 146 29.39 -31.03 11.96
CA ASP A 146 29.54 -30.05 13.05
C ASP A 146 29.81 -28.64 12.53
N LEU A 147 30.58 -28.51 11.44
CA LEU A 147 30.80 -27.21 10.80
C LEU A 147 29.50 -26.64 10.22
N GLU A 148 28.67 -27.49 9.61
CA GLU A 148 27.34 -27.09 9.11
C GLU A 148 26.45 -26.61 10.26
N GLY A 149 26.37 -27.36 11.36
CA GLY A 149 25.61 -26.97 12.55
C GLY A 149 26.10 -25.66 13.19
N PHE A 150 27.42 -25.45 13.23
CA PHE A 150 28.00 -24.19 13.70
C PHE A 150 27.56 -23.00 12.84
N LEU A 151 27.59 -23.15 11.50
CA LEU A 151 27.21 -22.07 10.58
C LEU A 151 25.72 -21.74 10.65
N GLU A 152 24.86 -22.76 10.80
CA GLU A 152 23.42 -22.55 10.97
C GLU A 152 23.11 -21.76 12.25
N ASP A 153 23.68 -22.19 13.39
CA ASP A 153 23.52 -21.50 14.67
C ASP A 153 24.11 -20.07 14.64
N LEU A 154 25.22 -19.86 13.93
CA LEU A 154 25.84 -18.55 13.81
C LEU A 154 24.95 -17.58 13.01
N VAL A 155 24.34 -18.06 11.92
CA VAL A 155 23.41 -17.29 11.10
C VAL A 155 22.14 -16.94 11.90
N ASP A 156 21.59 -17.89 12.65
CA ASP A 156 20.43 -17.63 13.52
C ASP A 156 20.76 -16.58 14.59
N ALA A 157 21.91 -16.71 15.25
CA ALA A 157 22.37 -15.74 16.24
C ALA A 157 22.59 -14.34 15.65
N ALA A 158 23.06 -14.25 14.40
CA ALA A 158 23.32 -12.99 13.70
C ALA A 158 22.07 -12.35 13.06
N SER A 159 20.97 -13.09 12.94
CA SER A 159 19.72 -12.61 12.30
C SER A 159 18.80 -11.81 13.25
N GLY A 160 19.30 -11.44 14.43
CA GLY A 160 18.58 -10.62 15.42
C GLY A 160 18.46 -9.15 15.03
N ASP A 161 17.89 -8.35 15.95
CA ASP A 161 17.77 -6.89 15.80
C ASP A 161 19.15 -6.21 15.75
N GLU A 162 19.21 -5.01 15.18
CA GLU A 162 20.43 -4.19 15.06
C GLU A 162 20.88 -3.57 16.40
N ASP A 163 21.03 -4.41 17.43
CA ASP A 163 21.49 -4.01 18.75
C ASP A 163 22.62 -4.90 19.29
N LEU A 164 23.21 -4.47 20.42
CA LEU A 164 24.33 -5.17 21.05
C LEU A 164 23.96 -6.55 21.58
N SER A 165 22.68 -6.85 21.81
CA SER A 165 22.26 -8.16 22.29
C SER A 165 22.43 -9.25 21.22
N THR A 166 22.39 -8.87 19.94
CA THR A 166 22.71 -9.76 18.81
C THR A 166 24.19 -10.16 18.84
N LEU A 167 25.10 -9.24 19.20
CA LEU A 167 26.53 -9.57 19.35
C LEU A 167 26.78 -10.54 20.52
N ASP A 168 26.11 -10.35 21.65
CA ASP A 168 26.22 -11.26 22.80
C ASP A 168 25.80 -12.71 22.43
N LYS A 169 24.79 -12.86 21.58
CA LYS A 169 24.33 -14.17 21.07
C LYS A 169 25.36 -14.80 20.13
N VAL A 170 25.96 -14.01 19.24
CA VAL A 170 27.03 -14.46 18.34
C VAL A 170 28.24 -14.93 19.14
N GLU A 171 28.70 -14.15 20.12
CA GLU A 171 29.81 -14.53 20.99
C GLU A 171 29.53 -15.80 21.78
N SER A 172 28.32 -15.92 22.34
CA SER A 172 27.88 -17.12 23.08
C SER A 172 27.88 -18.37 22.18
N THR A 173 27.44 -18.22 20.94
CA THR A 173 27.42 -19.31 19.94
C THR A 173 28.84 -19.76 19.60
N ILE A 174 29.75 -18.81 19.33
CA ILE A 174 31.17 -19.07 19.07
C ILE A 174 31.81 -19.78 20.27
N ALA A 175 31.56 -19.31 21.49
CA ALA A 175 32.12 -19.89 22.71
C ALA A 175 31.66 -21.34 22.92
N ARG A 176 30.37 -21.62 22.68
CA ARG A 176 29.80 -22.98 22.79
C ARG A 176 30.45 -23.94 21.78
N TRP A 177 30.50 -23.56 20.50
CA TRP A 177 31.03 -24.40 19.44
C TRP A 177 32.55 -24.61 19.54
N ARG A 178 33.27 -23.61 20.05
CA ARG A 178 34.69 -23.76 20.38
C ARG A 178 34.95 -24.92 21.36
N VAL A 179 34.14 -25.02 22.42
CA VAL A 179 34.28 -26.11 23.41
C VAL A 179 34.05 -27.48 22.76
N ILE A 180 33.07 -27.57 21.85
CA ILE A 180 32.77 -28.80 21.10
C ILE A 180 33.96 -29.19 20.21
N GLY A 181 34.46 -28.27 19.38
CA GLY A 181 35.57 -28.52 18.48
C GLY A 181 36.88 -28.87 19.21
N GLU A 182 37.19 -28.19 20.32
CA GLU A 182 38.36 -28.50 21.14
C GLU A 182 38.23 -29.87 21.83
N ALA A 183 37.04 -30.23 22.33
CA ALA A 183 36.81 -31.52 22.99
C ALA A 183 36.92 -32.70 22.02
N GLN A 184 36.39 -32.58 20.80
CA GLN A 184 36.51 -33.60 19.75
C GLN A 184 37.96 -33.80 19.32
N HIS A 185 38.73 -32.71 19.21
CA HIS A 185 40.15 -32.81 18.87
C HIS A 185 40.99 -33.50 19.97
N ALA A 186 40.70 -33.23 21.25
CA ALA A 186 41.36 -33.90 22.37
C ALA A 186 41.12 -35.42 22.37
N HIS A 187 39.96 -35.88 21.90
CA HIS A 187 39.67 -37.31 21.73
C HIS A 187 40.39 -37.94 20.53
N ASN A 188 40.63 -37.19 19.46
CA ASN A 188 41.32 -37.67 18.25
C ASN A 188 42.86 -37.65 18.35
N THR A 189 43.43 -37.12 19.43
CA THR A 189 44.89 -37.10 19.67
C THR A 189 45.36 -38.15 20.69
N ALA A 190 44.46 -38.98 21.24
CA ALA A 190 44.84 -40.13 22.04
C ALA A 190 45.58 -41.16 21.16
N PRO A 191 46.78 -41.63 21.55
CA PRO A 191 47.46 -42.71 20.83
C PRO A 191 46.52 -43.91 20.74
N GLY A 192 46.21 -44.36 19.52
CA GLY A 192 45.44 -45.59 19.34
C GLY A 192 46.13 -46.78 20.04
N PRO A 193 45.40 -47.87 20.33
CA PRO A 193 45.96 -49.05 20.99
C PRO A 193 47.14 -49.70 20.23
N ASP A 194 47.38 -49.29 18.99
CA ASP A 194 48.50 -49.69 18.14
C ASP A 194 49.73 -48.76 18.24
N ALA A 195 49.72 -47.76 19.15
CA ALA A 195 50.91 -46.98 19.47
C ALA A 195 51.91 -47.90 20.18
N GLU A 196 52.69 -48.61 19.36
CA GLU A 196 53.67 -49.60 19.74
C GLU A 196 54.47 -49.14 20.94
N SER A 197 54.32 -49.89 22.04
CA SER A 197 55.27 -49.89 23.14
C SER A 197 56.59 -50.46 22.61
N GLY A 198 57.36 -49.62 21.93
CA GLY A 198 58.73 -49.87 21.51
C GLY A 198 59.64 -49.97 22.73
N THR A 199 59.48 -51.04 23.50
CA THR A 199 60.40 -51.47 24.53
C THR A 199 61.56 -52.23 23.88
N ARG A 200 62.74 -51.61 24.02
CA ARG A 200 64.11 -52.17 23.94
C ARG A 200 64.70 -52.50 22.58
#